data_AF-A0A7C3ETL0-F1
#
_entry.id   AF-A0A7C3ETL0-F1
#
_cell.length_a   1.000
_cell.length_b   1.000
_cell.length_c   1.000
_cell.angle_alpha   90.00
_cell.angle_beta   90.00
_cell.angle_gamma   90.00
#
_symmetry.space_group_name_H-M   'P 1'
#
loop_
_entity.id
_entity.type
_entity.pdbx_description
1 polymer ?
#
loop_
_entity_poly.entity_id
_entity_poly.type
_entity_poly.pdbx_seq_one_letter_code
_entity_poly.pdbx_strand_id
1 'polypeptide(L)'
;MLHKAIARRDLLSGALAAASFSVVPRSALGGPGQKAPSDLLARGVVGTGGRGQAFLTPRDRRVIAVCDVDRNHLEAAARKVGSG
;
A
#
# COMPACT_ATOMS: atom_id res chain seq x y z
N MET A 1 -18.99 -43.11 3.77
CA MET A 1 -18.07 -42.19 3.06
C MET A 1 -16.99 -41.75 4.04
N LEU A 2 -15.79 -42.33 3.97
CA LEU A 2 -14.69 -41.97 4.86
C LEU A 2 -14.16 -40.59 4.45
N HIS A 3 -14.23 -39.60 5.34
CA HIS A 3 -13.54 -38.33 5.14
C HIS A 3 -12.04 -38.57 5.33
N LYS A 4 -11.28 -38.51 4.24
CA LYS A 4 -9.81 -38.61 4.27
C LYS A 4 -9.26 -37.34 4.92
N ALA A 5 -8.73 -37.47 6.13
CA ALA A 5 -8.02 -36.36 6.79
C ALA A 5 -6.79 -35.97 5.96
N ILE A 6 -6.65 -34.69 5.64
CA ILE A 6 -5.50 -34.20 4.87
C ILE A 6 -4.27 -34.33 5.77
N ALA A 7 -3.27 -35.10 5.34
CA ALA A 7 -2.05 -35.28 6.10
C ALA A 7 -1.21 -33.99 6.06
N ARG A 8 -0.59 -33.62 7.19
CA ARG A 8 0.30 -32.44 7.27
C ARG A 8 1.38 -32.42 6.18
N ARG A 9 1.86 -33.61 5.78
CA ARG A 9 2.90 -33.76 4.76
C ARG A 9 2.41 -33.38 3.37
N ASP A 10 1.16 -33.74 3.05
CA ASP A 10 0.54 -33.38 1.78
C ASP A 10 0.32 -31.86 1.70
N LEU A 11 -0.03 -31.22 2.83
CA LEU A 11 -0.12 -29.76 2.93
C LEU A 11 1.24 -29.07 2.78
N LEU A 12 2.27 -29.57 3.46
CA LEU A 12 3.62 -29.00 3.40
C LEU A 12 4.23 -29.16 2.00
N SER A 13 4.07 -30.33 1.38
CA SER A 13 4.54 -30.58 0.01
C SER A 13 3.80 -29.70 -1.00
N GLY A 14 2.48 -29.49 -0.84
CA GLY A 14 1.72 -28.56 -1.67
C GLY A 14 2.14 -27.09 -1.49
N ALA A 15 2.41 -26.67 -0.24
CA ALA A 15 2.86 -25.32 0.07
C ALA A 15 4.27 -25.02 -0.49
N LEU A 16 5.19 -25.99 -0.42
CA LEU A 16 6.54 -25.85 -0.98
C LEU A 16 6.51 -25.67 -2.51
N ALA A 17 5.64 -26.41 -3.20
CA ALA A 17 5.45 -26.30 -4.65
C ALA A 17 4.81 -24.96 -5.07
N ALA A 18 4.02 -24.32 -4.20
CA ALA A 18 3.49 -22.99 -4.43
C ALA A 18 4.53 -21.88 -4.15
N ALA A 19 5.42 -22.09 -3.17
CA ALA A 19 6.46 -21.14 -2.80
C ALA A 19 7.52 -20.93 -3.90
N SER A 20 7.73 -21.92 -4.78
CA SER A 20 8.66 -21.77 -5.93
C SER A 20 8.21 -20.74 -6.97
N PHE A 21 6.97 -20.26 -6.93
CA PHE A 21 6.42 -19.25 -7.84
C PHE A 21 6.14 -17.89 -7.15
N SER A 22 6.90 -17.53 -6.11
CA SER A 22 6.73 -16.23 -5.44
C SER A 22 7.41 -15.09 -6.23
N VAL A 23 6.89 -14.75 -7.41
CA VAL A 23 7.28 -13.53 -8.13
C VAL A 23 6.51 -12.36 -7.56
N VAL A 24 7.12 -11.64 -6.62
CA VAL A 24 6.57 -10.40 -6.06
C VAL A 24 7.27 -9.17 -6.65
N PRO A 25 6.54 -8.06 -6.91
CA PRO A 25 7.15 -6.85 -7.44
C PRO A 25 8.25 -6.31 -6.52
N ARG A 26 9.38 -5.88 -7.11
CA ARG A 26 10.50 -5.26 -6.36
C ARG A 26 10.08 -4.05 -5.53
N SER A 27 9.03 -3.35 -5.94
CA SER A 27 8.47 -2.22 -5.18
C SER A 27 7.86 -2.68 -3.86
N ALA A 28 7.27 -3.87 -3.79
CA ALA A 28 6.68 -4.39 -2.57
C ALA A 28 7.72 -4.79 -1.52
N LEU A 29 8.87 -5.31 -1.97
CA LEU A 29 9.95 -5.79 -1.09
C LEU A 29 11.02 -4.74 -0.77
N GLY A 30 10.97 -3.54 -1.38
CA GLY A 30 12.04 -2.56 -1.22
C GLY A 30 13.36 -2.97 -1.86
N GLY A 31 13.31 -3.49 -3.09
CA GLY A 31 14.51 -3.84 -3.86
C GLY A 31 15.43 -2.63 -4.14
N PRO A 32 16.65 -2.84 -4.67
CA PRO A 32 17.65 -1.78 -4.82
C PRO A 32 17.10 -0.49 -5.44
N GLY A 33 17.29 0.63 -4.75
CA GLY A 33 16.83 1.96 -5.18
C GLY A 33 15.35 2.25 -4.95
N GLN A 34 14.58 1.36 -4.31
CA GLN A 34 13.17 1.57 -3.96
C GLN A 34 12.95 1.40 -2.46
N LYS A 35 12.18 2.30 -1.84
CA LYS A 35 11.64 2.07 -0.50
C LYS A 35 10.44 1.14 -0.59
N ALA A 36 10.38 0.15 0.31
CA ALA A 36 9.17 -0.64 0.48
C ALA A 36 8.01 0.27 0.95
N PRO A 37 6.75 -0.04 0.61
CA PRO A 37 5.58 0.68 1.09
C PRO A 37 5.52 0.77 2.62
N SER A 38 6.04 -0.24 3.33
CA SER A 38 6.15 -0.28 4.79
C SER A 38 7.08 0.79 5.37
N ASP A 39 8.05 1.25 4.58
CA ASP A 39 9.10 2.17 5.02
C ASP A 39 8.78 3.62 4.65
N LEU A 40 7.67 3.84 3.96
CA LEU A 40 7.15 5.17 3.65
C LEU A 40 6.39 5.71 4.86
N LEU A 41 6.69 6.95 5.25
CA LEU A 41 5.91 7.62 6.29
C LEU A 41 4.49 7.88 5.78
N ALA A 42 3.50 7.31 6.48
CA ALA A 42 2.10 7.59 6.25
C ALA A 42 1.73 8.94 6.88
N ARG A 43 1.15 9.85 6.09
CA ARG A 43 0.76 11.19 6.54
C ARG A 43 -0.69 11.51 6.16
N GLY A 44 -1.39 12.20 7.07
CA GLY A 44 -2.62 12.94 6.78
C GLY A 44 -2.34 14.43 6.57
N VAL A 45 -3.09 15.08 5.68
CA VAL A 45 -3.01 16.53 5.46
C VAL A 45 -4.33 17.19 5.86
N VAL A 46 -4.29 18.11 6.81
CA VAL A 46 -5.45 18.92 7.26
C VAL A 46 -5.25 20.34 6.77
N GLY A 47 -6.22 20.84 6.01
CA GLY A 47 -6.10 22.09 5.27
C GLY A 47 -5.26 21.90 4.01
N THR A 48 -5.94 21.90 2.86
CA THR A 48 -5.37 21.59 1.54
C THR A 48 -5.33 22.79 0.60
N GLY A 49 -5.78 23.96 1.04
CA GLY A 49 -5.58 25.24 0.36
C GLY A 49 -4.13 25.76 0.45
N GLY A 50 -3.74 26.64 -0.47
CA GLY A 50 -2.48 27.38 -0.44
C GLY A 50 -1.24 26.51 -0.17
N ARG A 51 -0.63 26.67 1.02
CA ARG A 51 0.57 25.91 1.44
C ARG A 51 0.32 24.41 1.62
N GLY A 52 -0.91 24.00 1.94
CA GLY A 52 -1.28 22.59 2.12
C GLY A 52 -1.00 21.74 0.87
N GLN A 53 -1.10 22.34 -0.31
CA GLN A 53 -0.82 21.70 -1.59
C GLN A 53 0.61 21.16 -1.71
N ALA A 54 1.59 21.78 -1.04
CA ALA A 54 2.98 21.32 -1.07
C ALA A 54 3.17 19.95 -0.37
N PHE A 55 2.26 19.61 0.55
CA PHE A 55 2.28 18.37 1.32
C PHE A 55 1.46 17.24 0.66
N LEU A 56 0.79 17.50 -0.46
CA LEU A 56 0.07 16.46 -1.21
C LEU A 56 0.98 15.68 -2.15
N THR A 57 2.15 16.22 -2.51
CA THR A 57 3.09 15.53 -3.39
C THR A 57 3.76 14.35 -2.63
N PRO A 58 3.69 13.12 -3.17
CA PRO A 58 4.36 11.96 -2.58
C PRO A 58 5.87 12.06 -2.83
N ARG A 59 6.57 12.83 -1.98
CA ARG A 59 8.02 12.76 -1.81
C ARG A 59 8.26 11.91 -0.59
N ASP A 60 8.87 10.73 -0.79
CA ASP A 60 9.32 9.77 0.25
C ASP A 60 8.33 9.43 1.38
N ARG A 61 7.05 9.74 1.15
CA ARG A 61 5.94 9.66 2.10
C ARG A 61 4.68 9.29 1.32
N ARG A 62 3.77 8.59 1.97
CA ARG A 62 2.45 8.25 1.43
C ARG A 62 1.39 9.12 2.10
N VAL A 63 0.62 9.86 1.32
CA VAL A 63 -0.55 10.58 1.84
C VAL A 63 -1.71 9.60 1.94
N ILE A 64 -2.22 9.37 3.14
CA ILE A 64 -3.27 8.38 3.41
C ILE A 64 -4.64 9.02 3.68
N ALA A 65 -4.66 10.32 3.95
CA ALA A 65 -5.87 11.05 4.25
C ALA A 65 -5.69 12.54 3.92
N VAL A 66 -6.78 13.17 3.50
CA VAL A 66 -6.90 14.62 3.33
C VAL A 66 -8.19 15.11 3.98
N CYS A 67 -8.14 16.31 4.55
CA CYS A 67 -9.28 16.96 5.15
C CYS A 67 -9.25 18.45 4.84
N ASP A 68 -10.40 19.02 4.48
CA ASP A 68 -10.59 20.45 4.30
C ASP A 68 -12.06 20.81 4.61
N VAL A 69 -12.29 22.01 5.12
CA VAL A 69 -13.66 22.55 5.32
C VAL A 69 -14.27 23.01 4.00
N ASP A 70 -13.42 23.43 3.06
CA ASP A 70 -13.84 23.79 1.71
C ASP A 70 -13.91 22.54 0.83
N ARG A 71 -15.11 22.24 0.33
CA ARG A 71 -15.36 21.07 -0.52
C ARG A 71 -14.53 21.09 -1.81
N ASN A 72 -14.32 22.25 -2.42
CA ASN A 72 -13.55 22.36 -3.64
C ASN A 72 -12.08 22.02 -3.41
N HIS A 73 -11.52 22.50 -2.29
CA HIS A 73 -10.15 22.14 -1.88
C HIS A 73 -10.04 20.65 -1.55
N LEU A 74 -10.98 20.10 -0.78
CA LEU A 74 -11.02 18.68 -0.43
C LEU A 74 -11.03 17.80 -1.68
N GLU A 75 -11.94 18.07 -2.62
CA GLU A 75 -12.04 17.28 -3.84
C GLU A 75 -10.81 17.42 -4.74
N ALA A 76 -10.26 18.63 -4.88
CA ALA A 76 -9.03 18.85 -5.62
C ALA A 76 -7.85 18.07 -5.01
N ALA A 77 -7.75 18.06 -3.68
CA ALA A 77 -6.74 17.31 -2.96
C ALA A 77 -6.93 15.79 -3.13
N ALA A 78 -8.15 15.30 -2.99
CA ALA A 78 -8.48 13.89 -3.17
C ALA A 78 -8.13 13.40 -4.59
N ARG A 79 -8.48 14.18 -5.62
CA ARG A 79 -8.12 13.89 -7.02
C ARG A 79 -6.61 13.83 -7.24
N LYS A 80 -5.84 14.67 -6.53
CA LYS A 80 -4.38 14.77 -6.68
C LYS A 80 -3.62 13.67 -5.95
N VAL A 81 -4.09 13.26 -4.77
CA VAL A 81 -3.49 12.18 -3.98
C VAL A 81 -3.85 10.80 -4.56
N GLY A 82 -5.01 10.70 -5.23
CA GLY A 82 -5.51 9.46 -5.80
C GLY A 82 -6.10 8.53 -4.75
N SER A 83 -6.66 7.41 -5.22
CA SER A 83 -7.06 6.30 -4.35
C SER A 83 -5.79 5.63 -3.85
N GLY A 84 -5.45 5.86 -2.58
CA GLY A 84 -4.26 5.27 -1.95
C GLY A 84 -4.26 3.76 -1.99
#